data_AF-A0A957R2V4-F1
#
_entry.id   AF-A0A957R2V4-F1
#
_cell.length_a   1.000
_cell.length_b   1.000
_cell.length_c   1.000
_cell.angle_alpha   90.00
_cell.angle_beta   90.00
_cell.angle_gamma   90.00
#
_symmetry.space_group_name_H-M   'P 1'
#
loop_
_entity.id
_entity.type
_entity.pdbx_description
1 polymer ?
#
loop_
_entity_poly.entity_id
_entity_poly.type
_entity_poly.pdbx_seq_one_letter_code
_entity_poly.pdbx_strand_id
1 'polypeptide(L)'
;MFLWLKEDKDLETVLPSAATAAETPSVFGLLGQMFRPGNRSVLYAFLGTFLFHSAHAAYQAGVSGFGVFEVNVSAGRVGQLVGVADIVYVLLAFPSGLLANRFGPRPVMMVGMLMYMVVCLSGALFITN
;
A
#
# COMPACT_ATOMS: atom_id res chain seq x y z
N MET A 1 6.65 1.24 25.71
CA MET A 1 7.94 0.53 25.58
C MET A 1 8.79 1.35 24.63
N PHE A 2 9.56 2.28 25.18
CA PHE A 2 10.46 3.15 24.42
C PHE A 2 11.61 2.29 23.90
N LEU A 3 11.61 2.01 22.60
CA LEU A 3 12.71 1.31 21.95
C LEU A 3 13.84 2.32 21.78
N TRP A 4 14.79 2.20 22.69
CA TRP A 4 16.07 2.86 22.74
C TRP A 4 16.80 2.64 21.41
N LEU A 5 16.78 3.65 20.54
CA LEU A 5 17.64 3.74 19.36
C LEU A 5 19.06 3.95 19.89
N LYS A 6 19.76 2.85 20.19
CA LYS A 6 21.21 2.91 20.40
C LYS A 6 21.79 3.31 19.05
N GLU A 7 22.17 4.57 18.92
CA GLU A 7 22.94 5.04 17.76
C GLU A 7 24.20 4.19 17.69
N ASP A 8 24.18 3.29 16.71
CA ASP A 8 25.28 2.43 16.39
C ASP A 8 26.37 3.32 15.79
N LYS A 9 27.42 3.57 16.56
CA LYS A 9 28.62 4.32 16.11
C LYS A 9 29.28 3.65 14.90
N ASP A 10 28.86 2.45 14.55
CA ASP A 10 29.32 1.69 13.40
C ASP A 10 28.66 2.17 12.09
N LEU A 11 27.55 2.95 12.15
CA LEU A 11 26.97 3.55 10.95
C LEU A 11 27.85 4.66 10.34
N GLU A 12 28.68 5.36 11.11
CA GLU A 12 29.61 6.34 10.54
C GLU A 12 30.76 5.68 9.77
N THR A 13 31.09 4.43 10.07
CA THR A 13 32.08 3.64 9.31
C THR A 13 31.50 2.96 8.07
N VAL A 14 30.19 2.69 8.06
CA VAL A 14 29.48 2.03 6.94
C VAL A 14 28.78 3.02 6.01
N LEU A 15 28.50 4.24 6.48
CA LEU A 15 28.13 5.35 5.62
C LEU A 15 29.42 5.90 4.99
N PRO A 16 29.74 5.58 3.73
CA PRO A 16 30.62 6.48 2.99
C PRO A 16 30.01 7.86 3.16
N SER A 17 30.83 8.76 3.72
CA SER A 17 30.63 10.20 3.71
C SER A 17 29.74 10.58 2.53
N ALA A 18 28.68 11.34 2.81
CA ALA A 18 27.74 11.88 1.82
C ALA A 18 28.42 12.83 0.78
N ALA A 19 29.72 12.66 0.54
CA ALA A 19 30.61 13.34 -0.37
C ALA A 19 31.44 12.36 -1.23
N THR A 20 30.86 11.24 -1.69
CA THR A 20 31.20 10.72 -3.02
C THR A 20 30.01 10.91 -3.92
N ALA A 21 30.08 11.95 -4.75
CA ALA A 21 29.21 12.23 -5.87
C ALA A 21 29.30 11.12 -6.94
N ALA A 22 28.84 9.92 -6.59
CA ALA A 22 28.46 8.90 -7.57
C ALA A 22 27.01 9.18 -7.94
N GLU A 23 26.85 10.03 -8.96
CA GLU A 23 25.68 10.15 -9.84
C GLU A 23 24.42 9.47 -9.28
N THR A 24 23.59 10.21 -8.53
CA THR A 24 22.26 9.71 -8.13
C THR A 24 21.56 9.25 -9.40
N PRO A 25 21.30 7.93 -9.56
CA PRO A 25 20.77 7.41 -10.80
C PRO A 25 19.47 8.14 -11.08
N SER A 26 19.32 8.66 -12.30
CA SER A 26 18.10 9.34 -12.69
C SER A 26 16.90 8.43 -12.45
N VAL A 27 15.73 9.01 -12.10
CA VAL A 27 14.50 8.24 -11.88
C VAL A 27 14.23 7.30 -13.06
N PHE A 28 14.46 7.77 -14.29
CA PHE A 28 14.36 6.97 -15.51
C PHE A 28 15.40 5.83 -15.57
N GLY A 29 16.61 6.06 -15.07
CA GLY A 29 17.64 5.03 -14.93
C GLY A 29 17.26 3.94 -13.92
N LEU A 30 16.64 4.30 -12.80
CA LEU A 30 16.13 3.34 -11.81
C LEU A 30 14.96 2.51 -12.38
N LEU A 31 14.03 3.15 -13.10
CA LEU A 31 12.97 2.44 -13.82
C LEU A 31 13.54 1.45 -14.84
N GLY A 32 14.54 1.86 -15.64
CA GLY A 32 15.20 0.99 -16.61
C GLY A 32 15.89 -0.22 -15.94
N GLN A 33 16.43 -0.06 -14.74
CA GLN A 33 17.05 -1.14 -13.98
C GLN A 33 16.05 -2.19 -13.47
N MET A 34 14.77 -1.85 -13.29
CA MET A 34 13.73 -2.80 -12.85
C MET A 34 13.42 -3.87 -13.91
N PHE A 35 13.62 -3.56 -15.20
CA PHE A 35 13.42 -4.50 -16.31
C PHE A 35 14.53 -5.56 -16.43
N ARG A 36 15.65 -5.41 -15.71
CA ARG A 36 16.75 -6.38 -15.72
C ARG A 36 16.33 -7.69 -15.04
N PRO A 37 16.80 -8.86 -15.52
CA PRO A 37 16.40 -10.17 -14.98
C PRO A 37 16.56 -10.32 -13.46
N GLY A 38 17.59 -9.70 -12.87
CA GLY A 38 17.84 -9.73 -11.42
C GLY A 38 16.84 -8.93 -10.58
N ASN A 39 16.13 -7.96 -11.17
CA ASN A 39 15.24 -7.02 -10.46
C ASN A 39 13.75 -7.23 -10.74
N ARG A 40 13.38 -8.29 -11.48
CA ARG A 40 11.98 -8.54 -11.87
C ARG A 40 11.01 -8.64 -10.69
N SER A 41 11.47 -9.10 -9.53
CA SER A 41 10.63 -9.11 -8.31
C SER A 41 10.19 -7.71 -7.88
N VAL A 42 11.06 -6.71 -8.03
CA VAL A 42 10.75 -5.31 -7.72
C VAL A 42 9.75 -4.76 -8.73
N LEU A 43 9.93 -5.09 -10.01
CA LEU A 43 8.99 -4.71 -11.06
C LEU A 43 7.58 -5.28 -10.80
N TYR A 44 7.47 -6.55 -10.42
CA TYR A 44 6.18 -7.16 -10.11
C TYR A 44 5.53 -6.58 -8.85
N ALA A 45 6.32 -6.30 -7.80
CA ALA A 45 5.81 -5.66 -6.60
C ALA A 45 5.29 -4.24 -6.88
N PHE A 46 6.02 -3.47 -7.70
CA PHE A 46 5.60 -2.15 -8.15
C PHE A 46 4.31 -2.22 -8.97
N LEU A 47 4.27 -3.07 -10.00
CA LEU A 47 3.10 -3.23 -10.86
C LEU A 47 1.88 -3.73 -10.07
N GLY A 48 2.07 -4.68 -9.16
CA GLY A 48 1.02 -5.18 -8.29
C GLY A 48 0.44 -4.10 -7.38
N THR A 49 1.30 -3.29 -6.76
CA THR A 49 0.86 -2.18 -5.88
C THR A 49 0.13 -1.10 -6.67
N PHE A 50 0.61 -0.80 -7.88
CA PHE A 50 -0.03 0.15 -8.79
C PHE A 50 -1.44 -0.31 -9.20
N LEU A 51 -1.58 -1.57 -9.66
CA LEU A 51 -2.87 -2.13 -10.04
C LEU A 51 -3.84 -2.19 -8.86
N PHE A 52 -3.35 -2.55 -7.68
CA PHE A 52 -4.15 -2.56 -6.47
C PHE A 52 -4.69 -1.17 -6.11
N HIS A 53 -3.83 -0.14 -6.11
CA HIS A 53 -4.26 1.23 -5.83
C HIS A 53 -5.21 1.78 -6.90
N SER A 54 -5.00 1.44 -8.17
CA SER A 54 -5.91 1.81 -9.25
C SER A 54 -7.30 1.18 -9.05
N ALA A 55 -7.36 -0.11 -8.68
CA ALA A 55 -8.60 -0.80 -8.35
C ALA A 55 -9.29 -0.19 -7.12
N HIS A 56 -8.52 0.15 -6.08
CA HIS A 56 -9.04 0.81 -4.87
C HIS A 56 -9.66 2.16 -5.18
N ALA A 57 -9.01 2.99 -6.01
CA ALA A 57 -9.56 4.28 -6.42
C ALA A 57 -10.89 4.15 -7.18
N ALA A 58 -10.99 3.18 -8.09
CA ALA A 58 -12.22 2.88 -8.81
C ALA A 58 -13.33 2.38 -7.86
N TYR A 59 -12.98 1.48 -6.93
CA TYR A 59 -13.89 0.96 -5.92
C TYR A 59 -14.43 2.08 -5.01
N GLN A 60 -13.55 2.94 -4.48
CA GLN A 60 -13.92 4.04 -3.59
C GLN A 60 -14.86 5.04 -4.27
N ALA A 61 -14.60 5.36 -5.54
CA ALA A 61 -15.48 6.18 -6.35
C ALA A 61 -16.84 5.51 -6.57
N GLY A 62 -16.87 4.21 -6.87
CA GLY A 62 -18.09 3.43 -7.06
C GLY A 62 -18.96 3.36 -5.80
N VAL A 63 -18.37 3.03 -4.64
CA VAL A 63 -19.07 2.97 -3.35
C VAL A 63 -19.61 4.33 -2.94
N SER A 64 -18.81 5.39 -3.14
CA SER A 64 -19.26 6.75 -2.82
C SER A 64 -20.44 7.17 -3.71
N GLY A 65 -20.39 6.83 -5.01
CA GLY A 65 -21.51 7.05 -5.93
C GLY A 65 -22.76 6.28 -5.51
N PHE A 66 -22.62 4.98 -5.23
CA PHE A 66 -23.73 4.12 -4.80
C PHE A 66 -24.40 4.64 -3.52
N GLY A 67 -23.62 5.06 -2.52
CA GLY A 67 -24.16 5.59 -1.26
C GLY A 67 -25.01 6.86 -1.44
N VAL A 68 -24.67 7.70 -2.41
CA VAL A 68 -25.41 8.94 -2.68
C VAL A 68 -26.63 8.69 -3.56
N PHE A 69 -26.48 7.91 -4.64
CA PHE A 69 -27.53 7.78 -5.65
C PHE A 69 -28.57 6.71 -5.31
N GLU A 70 -28.16 5.57 -4.77
CA GLU A 70 -29.06 4.43 -4.50
C GLU A 70 -29.55 4.41 -3.06
N VAL A 71 -28.65 4.64 -2.10
CA VAL A 71 -28.98 4.61 -0.65
C VAL A 71 -29.53 5.95 -0.15
N ASN A 72 -29.53 6.99 -1.01
CA ASN A 72 -30.01 8.35 -0.71
C ASN A 72 -29.37 8.99 0.54
N VAL A 73 -28.14 8.58 0.86
CA VAL A 73 -27.38 9.17 1.97
C VAL A 73 -26.79 10.49 1.49
N SER A 74 -26.78 11.50 2.36
CA SER A 74 -26.17 12.79 2.01
C SER A 74 -24.69 12.62 1.62
N ALA A 75 -24.25 13.33 0.59
CA ALA A 75 -22.86 13.28 0.12
C ALA A 75 -21.85 13.58 1.25
N GLY A 76 -22.20 14.52 2.15
CA GLY A 76 -21.38 14.83 3.33
C GLY A 76 -21.21 13.65 4.28
N ARG A 77 -22.27 12.86 4.51
CA ARG A 77 -22.21 11.67 5.38
C ARG A 77 -21.43 10.52 4.73
N VAL A 78 -21.60 10.32 3.43
CA VAL A 78 -20.80 9.34 2.67
C VAL A 78 -19.31 9.69 2.71
N GLY A 79 -18.97 10.97 2.51
CA GLY A 79 -17.60 11.46 2.61
C GLY A 79 -16.98 11.23 4.00
N GLN A 80 -17.75 11.45 5.07
CA GLN A 80 -17.31 11.16 6.43
C GLN A 80 -17.04 9.66 6.66
N LEU A 81 -17.93 8.78 6.18
CA LEU A 81 -17.77 7.32 6.33
C LEU A 81 -16.53 6.82 5.59
N VAL A 82 -16.32 7.28 4.36
CA VAL A 82 -15.12 6.97 3.57
C VAL A 82 -13.87 7.48 4.27
N GLY A 83 -13.88 8.72 4.75
CA GLY A 83 -12.72 9.28 5.48
C GLY A 83 -12.39 8.53 6.77
N VAL A 84 -13.40 8.11 7.54
CA VAL A 84 -13.18 7.27 8.73
C VAL A 84 -12.60 5.91 8.33
N ALA A 85 -13.09 5.30 7.24
CA ALA A 85 -12.55 4.04 6.74
C ALA A 85 -11.08 4.17 6.33
N ASP A 86 -10.69 5.25 5.66
CA ASP A 86 -9.30 5.53 5.29
C ASP A 86 -8.40 5.72 6.51
N ILE A 87 -8.88 6.40 7.56
CA ILE A 87 -8.13 6.53 8.83
C ILE A 87 -7.92 5.14 9.46
N VAL A 88 -8.95 4.31 9.53
CA VAL A 88 -8.85 2.96 10.07
C VAL A 88 -7.88 2.11 9.24
N TYR A 89 -7.91 2.24 7.91
CA TYR A 89 -6.97 1.57 7.01
C TYR A 89 -5.51 1.94 7.32
N VAL A 90 -5.21 3.23 7.50
CA VAL A 90 -3.87 3.71 7.87
C VAL A 90 -3.45 3.19 9.25
N LEU A 91 -4.36 3.20 10.24
CA LEU A 91 -4.07 2.67 11.57
C LEU A 91 -3.76 1.17 11.55
N LEU A 92 -4.47 0.41 10.70
CA LEU A 92 -4.24 -1.02 10.53
C LEU A 92 -3.01 -1.35 9.67
N ALA A 93 -2.46 -0.39 8.92
CA ALA A 93 -1.21 -0.56 8.18
C ALA A 93 -0.02 -0.82 9.13
N PHE A 94 0.01 -0.20 10.31
CA PHE A 94 1.05 -0.42 11.31
C PHE A 94 1.18 -1.87 11.81
N PRO A 95 0.12 -2.49 12.37
CA PRO A 95 0.20 -3.89 12.79
C PRO A 95 0.43 -4.84 11.61
N SER A 96 -0.09 -4.51 10.42
CA SER A 96 0.18 -5.28 9.20
C SER A 96 1.67 -5.27 8.83
N GLY A 97 2.32 -4.10 8.91
CA GLY A 97 3.76 -3.97 8.68
C GLY A 97 4.58 -4.76 9.70
N LEU A 98 4.15 -4.79 10.97
CA LEU A 98 4.80 -5.62 11.98
C LEU A 98 4.64 -7.12 11.68
N LEU A 99 3.47 -7.56 11.20
CA LEU A 99 3.24 -8.93 10.74
C LEU A 99 4.15 -9.28 9.56
N ALA A 100 4.33 -8.36 8.60
CA ALA A 100 5.21 -8.56 7.45
C ALA A 100 6.68 -8.76 7.86
N ASN A 101 7.14 -8.07 8.90
CA ASN A 101 8.49 -8.28 9.45
C ASN A 101 8.65 -9.66 10.10
N ARG A 102 7.59 -10.21 10.70
CA ARG A 102 7.65 -11.51 11.38
C ARG A 102 7.46 -12.71 10.45
N PHE A 103 6.55 -12.62 9.48
CA PHE A 103 6.16 -13.74 8.58
C PHE A 103 6.69 -13.59 7.16
N GLY A 104 7.35 -12.48 6.86
CA GLY A 104 7.80 -12.12 5.52
C GLY A 104 6.75 -11.29 4.75
N PRO A 105 7.17 -10.42 3.82
CA PRO A 105 6.28 -9.48 3.13
C PRO A 105 5.31 -10.19 2.17
N ARG A 106 5.78 -11.26 1.49
CA ARG A 106 5.00 -11.96 0.47
C ARG A 106 3.69 -12.60 0.96
N PRO A 107 3.67 -13.43 2.03
CA PRO A 107 2.43 -14.03 2.50
C PRO A 107 1.46 -13.00 3.06
N VAL A 108 1.95 -11.96 3.75
CA VAL A 108 1.10 -10.90 4.31
C VAL A 108 0.43 -10.08 3.20
N MET A 109 1.16 -9.73 2.13
CA MET A 109 0.55 -9.07 0.96
C MET A 109 -0.49 -9.96 0.27
N MET A 110 -0.21 -11.26 0.10
CA MET A 110 -1.15 -12.18 -0.53
C MET A 110 -2.45 -12.34 0.27
N VAL A 111 -2.35 -12.48 1.60
CA VAL A 111 -3.53 -12.58 2.48
C VAL A 111 -4.35 -11.28 2.42
N GLY A 112 -3.69 -10.12 2.45
CA GLY A 112 -4.35 -8.82 2.30
C GLY A 112 -5.11 -8.68 0.98
N MET A 113 -4.46 -9.03 -0.14
CA MET A 113 -5.12 -9.02 -1.47
C MET A 113 -6.29 -10.00 -1.54
N LEU A 114 -6.16 -11.19 -0.96
CA LEU A 114 -7.21 -12.20 -0.97
C LEU A 114 -8.41 -11.75 -0.12
N MET A 115 -8.19 -11.17 1.06
CA MET A 115 -9.26 -10.56 1.85
C MET A 115 -9.96 -9.45 1.10
N TYR A 116 -9.20 -8.54 0.48
CA TYR A 116 -9.78 -7.43 -0.29
C TYR A 116 -10.67 -7.95 -1.43
N MET A 117 -10.19 -8.95 -2.18
CA MET A 117 -10.96 -9.58 -3.25
C MET A 117 -12.28 -10.20 -2.75
N VAL A 118 -12.23 -10.92 -1.62
CA VAL A 118 -13.42 -11.54 -1.00
C VAL A 118 -14.44 -10.47 -0.58
N VAL A 119 -13.98 -9.37 0.03
CA VAL A 119 -14.85 -8.27 0.43
C VAL A 119 -15.51 -7.62 -0.79
N CYS A 120 -14.74 -7.28 -1.83
CA CYS A 120 -15.30 -6.71 -3.06
C CYS A 120 -16.32 -7.65 -3.73
N LEU A 121 -16.03 -8.96 -3.78
CA LEU A 121 -16.92 -9.94 -4.38
C LEU A 121 -18.22 -10.09 -3.57
N SER A 122 -18.12 -10.11 -2.24
CA SER A 122 -19.30 -10.16 -1.37
C SER A 122 -20.19 -8.94 -1.57
N GLY A 123 -19.61 -7.74 -1.65
CA GLY A 123 -20.36 -6.51 -1.93
C GLY A 123 -21.07 -6.55 -3.29
N ALA A 124 -20.41 -7.05 -4.33
CA ALA A 124 -21.02 -7.20 -5.65
C ALA A 124 -22.22 -8.18 -5.64
N LEU A 125 -22.11 -9.30 -4.91
CA LEU A 125 -23.19 -10.27 -4.77
C LEU A 125 -24.41 -9.70 -4.01
N PHE A 126 -24.18 -8.86 -2.99
CA PHE A 126 -25.25 -8.17 -2.27
C PHE A 126 -25.94 -7.09 -3.09
N ILE A 127 -25.23 -6.43 -4.02
CA ILE A 127 -25.84 -5.43 -4.92
C ILE A 127 -26.68 -6.10 -6.02
N THR A 128 -26.33 -7.32 -6.41
CA THR A 128 -26.97 -8.03 -7.53
C THR A 128 -28.24 -8.79 -7.12
N ASN A 129 -28.41 -9.13 -5.84
CA ASN A 129 -29.64 -9.74 -5.29
C ASN A 129 -30.58 -8.69 -4.72
#